data_AF-A0A498CBK7-F1
#
_entry.id   AF-A0A498CBK7-F1
#
_cell.length_a   1.000
_cell.length_b   1.000
_cell.length_c   1.000
_cell.angle_alpha   90.00
_cell.angle_beta   90.00
_cell.angle_gamma   90.00
#
_symmetry.space_group_name_H-M   'P 1'
#
loop_
_entity.id
_entity.type
_entity.pdbx_description
1 polymer ?
#
loop_
_entity_poly.entity_id
_entity_poly.type
_entity_poly.pdbx_seq_one_letter_code
_entity_poly.pdbx_strand_id
1 'polypeptide(L)'
;MSNAAEHFGWTVADGAIYVTDPWSADTDGDGLTDGDEAGTAARTADGETAYAGRSDPTREDSDVDGLDDRLETKGWRSTDGIVYLTDPMEPDSDGDGLSDGQEAGAPIDGAAYVVFSDPQKTDTDADGLTDAEEADLSLDAFNADSDGDGLSDADEVDQFGTAPDEIDTDGDGFDDAYELANREGRGLDPLWPDEQISASTYAWDFAQGAVLGELAPGDSLPWLAGNLASGASGFIPGAGWVVGSAADVRDAVGAAIHADWVGAGFSVLGLVPFGGDATAIPAKVAKFVARHPELAPAVGAAIVGLAWVPSHIKASALKAIAPADWDYLRAHGVSEASLLRLQQGRSSISTVAISAQRSGHVERVNTPFFDSGPAGEAWLEARYPPTDGVKHSQVVLRTDGCIVVCNAVARRFDVFVDGVAHESKVGRVTLTDSIERQIRSDAYLVESGVGGVESAHWHFFASGQSNSIGATQPVLDLLDELGIEYTIHLPK
;
A
#
# COMPACT_ATOMS: atom_id res chain seq x y z
N MET A 1 -6.71 -5.58 61.47
CA MET A 1 -7.58 -4.48 61.93
C MET A 1 -8.02 -3.82 60.65
N SER A 2 -9.27 -3.99 60.25
CA SER A 2 -9.80 -3.43 59.00
C SER A 2 -9.60 -1.92 59.02
N ASN A 3 -9.06 -1.38 57.94
CA ASN A 3 -8.88 0.06 57.81
C ASN A 3 -10.28 0.67 57.63
N ALA A 4 -10.58 1.78 58.31
CA ALA A 4 -11.90 2.42 58.19
C ALA A 4 -12.21 2.88 56.75
N ALA A 5 -11.19 2.96 55.89
CA ALA A 5 -11.29 3.22 54.46
C ALA A 5 -11.92 2.05 53.67
N GLU A 6 -11.62 0.78 54.02
CA GLU A 6 -12.14 -0.41 53.32
C GLU A 6 -13.66 -0.57 53.51
N HIS A 7 -14.22 -0.06 54.60
CA HIS A 7 -15.64 -0.23 54.92
C HIS A 7 -16.60 0.67 54.12
N PHE A 8 -16.09 1.75 53.51
CA PHE A 8 -16.89 2.74 52.78
C PHE A 8 -16.36 3.02 51.36
N GLY A 9 -15.33 2.27 50.95
CA GLY A 9 -14.58 2.55 49.75
C GLY A 9 -13.62 3.75 49.90
N TRP A 10 -12.68 3.84 48.97
CA TRP A 10 -11.77 4.96 48.87
C TRP A 10 -12.13 5.82 47.65
N THR A 11 -12.00 7.13 47.82
CA THR A 11 -12.33 8.12 46.78
C THR A 11 -11.07 8.49 46.03
N VAL A 12 -11.11 8.51 44.70
CA VAL A 12 -10.03 9.01 43.83
C VAL A 12 -10.17 10.50 43.54
N ALA A 13 -9.11 11.10 42.98
CA ALA A 13 -9.04 12.54 42.72
C ALA A 13 -10.15 13.08 41.79
N ASP A 14 -10.69 12.24 40.91
CA ASP A 14 -11.80 12.57 40.00
C ASP A 14 -13.21 12.40 40.65
N GLY A 15 -13.26 11.86 41.87
CA GLY A 15 -14.48 11.64 42.65
C GLY A 15 -15.11 10.26 42.50
N ALA A 16 -14.54 9.34 41.71
CA ALA A 16 -14.98 7.94 41.73
C ALA A 16 -14.71 7.28 43.10
N ILE A 17 -15.51 6.27 43.44
CA ILE A 17 -15.45 5.58 44.72
C ILE A 17 -15.40 4.07 44.44
N TYR A 18 -14.28 3.44 44.78
CA TYR A 18 -14.12 2.00 44.68
C TYR A 18 -14.46 1.35 46.03
N VAL A 19 -15.40 0.40 46.01
CA VAL A 19 -15.88 -0.30 47.21
C VAL A 19 -15.29 -1.70 47.23
N THR A 20 -14.31 -1.90 48.10
CA THR A 20 -13.58 -3.17 48.21
C THR A 20 -14.16 -4.11 49.28
N ASP A 21 -13.76 -5.39 49.28
CA ASP A 21 -14.18 -6.33 50.32
C ASP A 21 -13.34 -6.11 51.58
N PRO A 22 -13.89 -5.61 52.71
CA PRO A 22 -13.12 -5.36 53.94
C PRO A 22 -12.56 -6.63 54.60
N TRP A 23 -12.90 -7.81 54.09
CA TRP A 23 -12.36 -9.11 54.53
C TRP A 23 -11.31 -9.69 53.58
N SER A 24 -11.12 -9.09 52.40
CA SER A 24 -10.00 -9.34 51.50
C SER A 24 -9.03 -8.17 51.55
N ALA A 25 -7.74 -8.41 51.36
CA ALA A 25 -6.77 -7.33 51.19
C ALA A 25 -6.47 -7.05 49.70
N ASP A 26 -7.06 -7.85 48.83
CA ASP A 26 -6.86 -8.01 47.40
C ASP A 26 -8.23 -8.48 46.88
N THR A 27 -9.07 -7.53 46.48
CA THR A 27 -10.52 -7.75 46.35
C THR A 27 -10.88 -8.52 45.08
N ASP A 28 -10.17 -8.28 43.98
CA ASP A 28 -10.33 -8.99 42.72
C ASP A 28 -9.40 -10.20 42.58
N GLY A 29 -8.28 -10.26 43.31
CA GLY A 29 -7.42 -11.43 43.38
C GLY A 29 -6.28 -11.45 42.36
N ASP A 30 -5.94 -10.31 41.76
CA ASP A 30 -4.86 -10.17 40.77
C ASP A 30 -3.44 -10.24 41.43
N GLY A 31 -3.38 -10.07 42.76
CA GLY A 31 -2.17 -10.08 43.56
C GLY A 31 -1.50 -8.71 43.72
N LEU A 32 -2.18 -7.62 43.40
CA LEU A 32 -2.07 -6.32 44.06
C LEU A 32 -2.96 -6.31 45.31
N THR A 33 -2.74 -5.34 46.20
CA THR A 33 -3.63 -5.16 47.35
C THR A 33 -4.48 -3.93 47.09
N ASP A 34 -5.71 -3.88 47.66
CA ASP A 34 -6.58 -2.71 47.57
C ASP A 34 -5.84 -1.39 47.89
N GLY A 35 -4.83 -1.46 48.78
CA GLY A 35 -3.98 -0.34 49.16
C GLY A 35 -2.86 -0.01 48.18
N ASP A 36 -2.30 -1.00 47.47
CA ASP A 36 -1.35 -0.80 46.38
C ASP A 36 -2.06 -0.10 45.21
N GLU A 37 -3.27 -0.55 44.87
CA GLU A 37 -4.13 -0.03 43.79
C GLU A 37 -4.69 1.35 44.13
N ALA A 38 -5.01 1.60 45.41
CA ALA A 38 -5.35 2.96 45.85
C ALA A 38 -4.19 3.95 45.67
N GLY A 39 -2.96 3.51 45.89
CA GLY A 39 -1.78 4.36 45.79
C GLY A 39 -1.73 5.45 46.86
N THR A 40 -1.15 6.62 46.52
CA THR A 40 -0.84 7.65 47.52
C THR A 40 -2.07 8.45 47.93
N ALA A 41 -2.26 8.59 49.25
CA ALA A 41 -3.33 9.42 49.80
C ALA A 41 -2.95 10.92 49.80
N ALA A 42 -3.84 11.75 49.29
CA ALA A 42 -3.80 13.21 49.29
C ALA A 42 -5.04 13.79 50.01
N ARG A 43 -4.96 15.07 50.41
CA ARG A 43 -6.09 15.80 50.99
C ARG A 43 -6.69 16.73 49.95
N THR A 44 -8.00 16.64 49.74
CA THR A 44 -8.74 17.54 48.85
C THR A 44 -8.91 18.93 49.47
N ALA A 45 -9.33 19.91 48.66
CA ALA A 45 -9.60 21.28 49.13
C ALA A 45 -10.67 21.34 50.23
N ASP A 46 -11.58 20.37 50.24
CA ASP A 46 -12.67 20.24 51.21
C ASP A 46 -12.28 19.43 52.46
N GLY A 47 -11.03 18.96 52.54
CA GLY A 47 -10.46 18.25 53.69
C GLY A 47 -10.66 16.72 53.68
N GLU A 48 -11.29 16.19 52.65
CA GLU A 48 -11.47 14.74 52.43
C GLU A 48 -10.15 14.09 51.99
N THR A 49 -10.03 12.78 52.19
CA THR A 49 -8.89 12.02 51.65
C THR A 49 -9.26 11.54 50.26
N ALA A 50 -8.45 11.89 49.26
CA ALA A 50 -8.51 11.30 47.93
C ALA A 50 -7.23 10.48 47.69
N TYR A 51 -7.35 9.37 46.98
CA TYR A 51 -6.24 8.50 46.64
C TYR A 51 -5.85 8.69 45.17
N ALA A 52 -4.64 8.27 44.82
CA ALA A 52 -4.11 8.41 43.46
C ALA A 52 -4.95 7.63 42.45
N GLY A 53 -5.44 6.45 42.83
CA GLY A 53 -6.15 5.55 41.93
C GLY A 53 -5.21 5.02 40.87
N ARG A 54 -4.32 4.10 41.27
CA ARG A 54 -3.44 3.44 40.32
C ARG A 54 -4.21 2.46 39.45
N SER A 55 -5.18 1.73 40.01
CA SER A 55 -6.08 0.85 39.27
C SER A 55 -7.42 0.65 40.01
N ASP A 56 -8.40 0.00 39.39
CA ASP A 56 -9.70 -0.39 39.97
C ASP A 56 -9.59 -1.72 40.74
N PRO A 57 -9.60 -1.69 42.09
CA PRO A 57 -9.39 -2.85 42.97
C PRO A 57 -10.56 -3.83 42.99
N THR A 58 -11.52 -3.68 42.08
CA THR A 58 -12.67 -4.58 41.93
C THR A 58 -12.61 -5.36 40.62
N ARG A 59 -11.52 -5.21 39.87
CA ARG A 59 -11.31 -5.76 38.54
C ARG A 59 -9.85 -6.14 38.37
N GLU A 60 -9.59 -7.39 38.02
CA GLU A 60 -8.23 -7.86 37.72
C GLU A 60 -7.57 -7.10 36.55
N ASP A 61 -8.38 -6.56 35.64
CA ASP A 61 -8.00 -5.80 34.45
C ASP A 61 -8.94 -4.58 34.38
N SER A 62 -8.36 -3.44 34.73
CA SER A 62 -9.05 -2.18 35.00
C SER A 62 -9.55 -1.48 33.74
N ASP A 63 -8.74 -1.42 32.69
CA ASP A 63 -9.05 -0.76 31.41
C ASP A 63 -9.52 -1.72 30.30
N VAL A 64 -9.45 -3.02 30.56
CA VAL A 64 -10.01 -4.12 29.74
C VAL A 64 -9.26 -4.33 28.43
N ASP A 65 -7.95 -4.17 28.45
CA ASP A 65 -7.09 -4.32 27.27
C ASP A 65 -6.52 -5.76 27.11
N GLY A 66 -6.64 -6.58 28.17
CA GLY A 66 -6.19 -7.96 28.24
C GLY A 66 -4.94 -8.22 29.07
N LEU A 67 -4.35 -7.20 29.69
CA LEU A 67 -3.34 -7.32 30.73
C LEU A 67 -3.99 -7.14 32.12
N ASP A 68 -3.48 -7.87 33.11
CA ASP A 68 -3.92 -7.65 34.49
C ASP A 68 -3.15 -6.46 35.11
N ASP A 69 -3.79 -5.72 36.01
CA ASP A 69 -3.24 -4.50 36.60
C ASP A 69 -1.86 -4.74 37.22
N ARG A 70 -1.67 -5.95 37.76
CA ARG A 70 -0.40 -6.42 38.31
C ARG A 70 0.69 -6.50 37.24
N LEU A 71 0.44 -7.06 36.06
CA LEU A 71 1.40 -7.18 34.98
C LEU A 71 1.83 -5.81 34.50
N GLU A 72 0.90 -4.87 34.40
CA GLU A 72 1.19 -3.50 33.98
C GLU A 72 1.99 -2.74 35.04
N THR A 73 1.60 -2.88 36.30
CA THR A 73 2.25 -2.20 37.44
C THR A 73 3.61 -2.79 37.82
N LYS A 74 3.77 -4.11 37.77
CA LYS A 74 5.03 -4.82 38.17
C LYS A 74 5.90 -5.15 36.96
N GLY A 75 5.34 -5.05 35.78
CA GLY A 75 5.93 -5.31 34.48
C GLY A 75 5.88 -6.77 34.04
N TRP A 76 5.66 -6.97 32.75
CA TRP A 76 5.81 -8.24 32.07
C TRP A 76 7.15 -8.30 31.34
N ARG A 77 7.66 -9.52 31.12
CA ARG A 77 8.98 -9.72 30.51
C ARG A 77 8.82 -10.22 29.07
N SER A 78 9.49 -9.58 28.11
CA SER A 78 9.58 -10.10 26.74
C SER A 78 10.56 -11.28 26.61
N THR A 79 10.53 -11.97 25.48
CA THR A 79 11.43 -13.10 25.20
C THR A 79 12.92 -12.71 25.18
N ASP A 80 13.25 -11.47 24.86
CA ASP A 80 14.61 -10.91 24.89
C ASP A 80 15.01 -10.37 26.28
N GLY A 81 14.08 -10.34 27.23
CA GLY A 81 14.32 -10.02 28.64
C GLY A 81 14.11 -8.56 29.03
N ILE A 82 13.58 -7.73 28.13
CA ILE A 82 13.06 -6.39 28.46
C ILE A 82 11.85 -6.53 29.40
N VAL A 83 11.63 -5.54 30.24
CA VAL A 83 10.47 -5.47 31.13
C VAL A 83 9.72 -4.19 30.79
N TYR A 84 8.47 -4.34 30.38
CA TYR A 84 7.57 -3.24 30.04
C TYR A 84 6.65 -2.94 31.21
N LEU A 85 6.24 -1.69 31.34
CA LEU A 85 5.26 -1.23 32.32
C LEU A 85 4.36 -0.23 31.62
N THR A 86 3.08 -0.27 31.94
CA THR A 86 2.02 0.57 31.36
C THR A 86 1.13 1.13 32.47
N ASP A 87 0.20 2.02 32.11
CA ASP A 87 -0.77 2.56 33.06
C ASP A 87 -2.05 1.71 33.02
N PRO A 88 -2.38 0.94 34.08
CA PRO A 88 -3.52 0.01 34.09
C PRO A 88 -4.91 0.69 34.01
N MET A 89 -4.94 2.01 33.88
CA MET A 89 -6.17 2.78 33.69
C MET A 89 -6.26 3.38 32.28
N GLU A 90 -5.26 3.15 31.43
CA GLU A 90 -5.14 3.67 30.07
C GLU A 90 -4.77 2.51 29.12
N PRO A 91 -5.72 2.01 28.31
CA PRO A 91 -5.53 0.77 27.56
C PRO A 91 -4.50 0.87 26.42
N ASP A 92 -3.97 2.05 26.14
CA ASP A 92 -3.04 2.37 25.04
C ASP A 92 -2.10 3.47 25.57
N SER A 93 -0.95 3.04 26.11
CA SER A 93 -0.08 3.88 26.92
C SER A 93 0.70 4.94 26.11
N ASP A 94 0.91 4.73 24.81
CA ASP A 94 1.60 5.69 23.94
C ASP A 94 0.70 6.39 22.91
N GLY A 95 -0.53 5.91 22.74
CA GLY A 95 -1.57 6.53 21.95
C GLY A 95 -1.44 6.30 20.45
N ASP A 96 -0.82 5.20 20.02
CA ASP A 96 -0.65 4.87 18.59
C ASP A 96 -1.86 4.12 17.98
N GLY A 97 -2.76 3.60 18.83
CA GLY A 97 -3.97 2.89 18.46
C GLY A 97 -3.92 1.37 18.66
N LEU A 98 -2.79 0.79 19.08
CA LEU A 98 -2.71 -0.54 19.66
C LEU A 98 -2.89 -0.47 21.17
N SER A 99 -3.62 -1.44 21.73
CA SER A 99 -3.71 -1.54 23.18
C SER A 99 -2.44 -2.18 23.76
N ASP A 100 -2.08 -1.88 25.01
CA ASP A 100 -0.87 -2.42 25.65
C ASP A 100 -0.88 -3.97 25.64
N GLY A 101 -2.06 -4.57 25.82
CA GLY A 101 -2.29 -6.01 25.70
C GLY A 101 -2.23 -6.57 24.27
N GLN A 102 -2.47 -5.77 23.23
CA GLN A 102 -2.19 -6.17 21.84
C GLN A 102 -0.69 -6.19 21.60
N GLU A 103 0.02 -5.17 22.06
CA GLU A 103 1.47 -5.03 21.91
C GLU A 103 2.24 -6.07 22.73
N ALA A 104 1.75 -6.44 23.93
CA ALA A 104 2.33 -7.53 24.71
C ALA A 104 2.28 -8.88 23.96
N GLY A 105 1.25 -9.10 23.16
CA GLY A 105 1.07 -10.34 22.40
C GLY A 105 0.85 -11.58 23.29
N ALA A 106 1.16 -12.76 22.76
CA ALA A 106 0.85 -14.02 23.44
C ALA A 106 1.85 -14.34 24.58
N PRO A 107 1.35 -14.79 25.76
CA PRO A 107 2.21 -15.26 26.84
C PRO A 107 2.84 -16.62 26.51
N ILE A 108 4.14 -16.73 26.75
CA ILE A 108 4.95 -17.94 26.72
C ILE A 108 5.20 -18.42 28.16
N ASP A 109 4.84 -19.67 28.43
CA ASP A 109 5.05 -20.36 29.71
C ASP A 109 4.54 -19.61 30.96
N GLY A 110 3.57 -18.69 30.77
CA GLY A 110 2.92 -17.92 31.84
C GLY A 110 3.81 -16.88 32.53
N ALA A 111 4.92 -16.47 31.91
CA ALA A 111 5.84 -15.49 32.50
C ALA A 111 6.59 -14.60 31.49
N ALA A 112 6.73 -15.02 30.24
CA ALA A 112 7.35 -14.23 29.19
C ALA A 112 6.34 -13.93 28.08
N TYR A 113 6.56 -12.89 27.28
CA TYR A 113 5.69 -12.47 26.19
C TYR A 113 6.51 -12.36 24.91
N VAL A 114 5.92 -12.69 23.76
CA VAL A 114 6.60 -12.52 22.46
C VAL A 114 6.87 -11.04 22.21
N VAL A 115 5.93 -10.17 22.60
CA VAL A 115 5.90 -8.73 22.35
C VAL A 115 5.95 -8.41 20.86
N PHE A 116 4.95 -7.66 20.40
CA PHE A 116 4.84 -7.16 19.05
C PHE A 116 5.60 -5.83 18.89
N SER A 117 5.42 -4.91 19.83
CA SER A 117 6.00 -3.55 19.85
C SER A 117 6.30 -3.06 21.28
N ASP A 118 6.96 -1.91 21.42
CA ASP A 118 7.22 -1.25 22.70
C ASP A 118 6.05 -0.31 23.07
N PRO A 119 5.19 -0.65 24.06
CA PRO A 119 3.96 0.08 24.42
C PRO A 119 4.18 1.48 25.04
N GLN A 120 5.38 2.01 24.90
CA GLN A 120 5.77 3.36 25.33
C GLN A 120 6.29 4.19 24.15
N LYS A 121 6.18 3.68 22.93
CA LYS A 121 6.65 4.31 21.70
C LYS A 121 5.68 4.00 20.57
N THR A 122 5.09 5.05 20.04
CA THR A 122 4.20 4.96 18.88
C THR A 122 4.83 4.43 17.57
N ASP A 123 6.12 4.15 17.57
CA ASP A 123 6.98 3.77 16.42
C ASP A 123 8.26 3.20 17.04
N THR A 124 8.30 1.87 17.14
CA THR A 124 9.24 1.13 17.98
C THR A 124 10.67 1.15 17.41
N ASP A 125 10.81 1.05 16.09
CA ASP A 125 12.10 1.01 15.38
C ASP A 125 12.51 2.34 14.71
N ALA A 126 11.60 3.32 14.70
CA ALA A 126 11.78 4.67 14.21
C ALA A 126 11.97 4.78 12.69
N ASP A 127 11.32 3.92 11.90
CA ASP A 127 11.35 3.96 10.44
C ASP A 127 10.37 4.99 9.83
N GLY A 128 9.33 5.36 10.57
CA GLY A 128 8.31 6.33 10.19
C GLY A 128 6.89 5.77 10.05
N LEU A 129 6.69 4.45 10.10
CA LEU A 129 5.40 3.81 10.33
C LEU A 129 5.13 3.71 11.84
N THR A 130 3.86 3.84 12.23
CA THR A 130 3.46 3.53 13.61
C THR A 130 3.34 2.03 13.82
N ASP A 131 3.49 1.56 15.06
CA ASP A 131 3.39 0.13 15.36
C ASP A 131 1.99 -0.41 14.99
N ALA A 132 0.95 0.42 15.12
CA ALA A 132 -0.39 0.14 14.60
C ALA A 132 -0.48 -0.03 13.07
N GLU A 133 0.31 0.72 12.29
CA GLU A 133 0.38 0.57 10.82
C GLU A 133 1.15 -0.68 10.43
N GLU A 134 2.26 -0.97 11.08
CA GLU A 134 3.01 -2.21 10.90
C GLU A 134 2.19 -3.43 11.31
N ALA A 135 1.43 -3.33 12.40
CA ALA A 135 0.50 -4.36 12.83
C ALA A 135 -0.59 -4.62 11.80
N ASP A 136 -0.98 -3.65 10.97
CA ASP A 136 -1.96 -3.82 9.90
C ASP A 136 -1.35 -4.46 8.64
N LEU A 137 -0.13 -4.06 8.32
CA LEU A 137 0.67 -4.59 7.20
C LEU A 137 1.31 -5.95 7.51
N SER A 138 1.24 -6.39 8.77
CA SER A 138 1.91 -7.59 9.29
C SER A 138 3.44 -7.54 9.17
N LEU A 139 4.00 -6.37 9.48
CA LEU A 139 5.44 -6.11 9.54
C LEU A 139 5.96 -6.33 10.96
N ASP A 140 7.28 -6.35 11.12
CA ASP A 140 7.95 -6.53 12.41
C ASP A 140 8.33 -5.16 12.97
N ALA A 141 7.58 -4.67 13.97
CA ALA A 141 7.78 -3.34 14.58
C ALA A 141 9.15 -3.11 15.25
N PHE A 142 9.99 -4.14 15.32
CA PHE A 142 11.38 -4.03 15.76
C PHE A 142 12.39 -3.99 14.60
N ASN A 143 11.93 -3.94 13.35
CA ASN A 143 12.76 -4.06 12.16
C ASN A 143 12.32 -3.15 11.00
N ALA A 144 12.99 -2.00 10.90
CA ALA A 144 12.73 -0.93 9.93
C ALA A 144 12.88 -1.28 8.43
N ASP A 145 13.18 -2.53 8.08
CA ASP A 145 13.43 -3.07 6.74
C ASP A 145 13.09 -4.57 6.80
N SER A 146 11.79 -4.86 6.70
CA SER A 146 11.17 -6.15 7.03
C SER A 146 11.67 -7.29 6.15
N ASP A 147 11.94 -7.02 4.87
CA ASP A 147 12.41 -8.02 3.92
C ASP A 147 13.95 -8.02 3.73
N GLY A 148 14.63 -6.95 4.15
CA GLY A 148 16.08 -6.80 4.11
C GLY A 148 16.65 -6.44 2.75
N ASP A 149 15.88 -5.81 1.86
CA ASP A 149 16.33 -5.39 0.52
C ASP A 149 17.14 -4.06 0.56
N GLY A 150 16.99 -3.30 1.66
CA GLY A 150 17.69 -2.04 1.91
C GLY A 150 16.85 -0.77 1.70
N LEU A 151 15.55 -0.89 1.44
CA LEU A 151 14.53 0.14 1.64
C LEU A 151 13.94 0.00 3.04
N SER A 152 13.42 1.09 3.63
CA SER A 152 12.67 0.98 4.88
C SER A 152 11.20 0.75 4.60
N ASP A 153 10.49 0.07 5.50
CA ASP A 153 9.08 -0.27 5.32
C ASP A 153 8.24 0.99 5.04
N ALA A 154 8.51 2.08 5.78
CA ALA A 154 7.92 3.39 5.54
C ALA A 154 8.16 3.93 4.12
N ASP A 155 9.39 3.84 3.59
CA ASP A 155 9.72 4.35 2.25
C ASP A 155 9.00 3.52 1.17
N GLU A 156 8.92 2.21 1.37
CA GLU A 156 8.22 1.32 0.46
C GLU A 156 6.72 1.59 0.41
N VAL A 157 6.08 1.75 1.57
CA VAL A 157 4.64 2.04 1.68
C VAL A 157 4.30 3.45 1.18
N ASP A 158 4.99 4.48 1.67
CA ASP A 158 4.62 5.88 1.44
C ASP A 158 5.21 6.49 0.17
N GLN A 159 6.38 6.03 -0.28
CA GLN A 159 7.10 6.61 -1.41
C GLN A 159 7.00 5.78 -2.69
N PHE A 160 7.27 4.48 -2.61
CA PHE A 160 7.49 3.66 -3.80
C PHE A 160 6.25 2.84 -4.19
N GLY A 161 5.45 2.41 -3.23
CA GLY A 161 4.35 1.48 -3.39
C GLY A 161 4.79 0.05 -3.63
N THR A 162 6.01 -0.31 -3.20
CA THR A 162 6.54 -1.69 -3.17
C THR A 162 6.01 -2.42 -1.93
N ALA A 163 6.25 -3.72 -1.86
CA ALA A 163 5.77 -4.60 -0.82
C ALA A 163 6.85 -4.78 0.24
N PRO A 164 6.69 -4.22 1.45
CA PRO A 164 7.74 -4.24 2.47
C PRO A 164 8.06 -5.63 3.05
N ASP A 165 7.25 -6.64 2.72
CA ASP A 165 7.49 -8.03 3.08
C ASP A 165 8.05 -8.89 1.93
N GLU A 166 8.38 -8.30 0.76
CA GLU A 166 8.86 -9.02 -0.43
C GLU A 166 10.02 -8.30 -1.15
N ILE A 167 11.23 -8.87 -1.04
CA ILE A 167 12.49 -8.34 -1.64
C ILE A 167 12.36 -7.94 -3.13
N ASP A 168 11.44 -8.58 -3.87
CA ASP A 168 11.23 -8.45 -5.32
C ASP A 168 9.71 -8.42 -5.55
N THR A 169 9.11 -7.22 -5.48
CA THR A 169 7.65 -7.01 -5.45
C THR A 169 6.94 -7.54 -6.70
N ASP A 170 7.60 -7.53 -7.85
CA ASP A 170 7.01 -7.96 -9.12
C ASP A 170 7.44 -9.37 -9.58
N GLY A 171 8.44 -9.93 -8.92
CA GLY A 171 8.89 -11.31 -9.07
C GLY A 171 9.72 -11.57 -10.33
N ASP A 172 10.40 -10.56 -10.88
CA ASP A 172 11.20 -10.70 -12.10
C ASP A 172 12.67 -11.10 -11.88
N GLY A 173 13.10 -11.11 -10.61
CA GLY A 173 14.42 -11.50 -10.15
C GLY A 173 15.37 -10.35 -9.85
N PHE A 174 14.92 -9.11 -9.81
CA PHE A 174 15.65 -7.97 -9.26
C PHE A 174 15.03 -7.53 -7.92
N ASP A 175 15.87 -7.09 -6.98
CA ASP A 175 15.36 -6.53 -5.72
C ASP A 175 14.89 -5.08 -5.92
N ASP A 176 13.89 -4.65 -5.16
CA ASP A 176 13.21 -3.37 -5.36
C ASP A 176 14.17 -2.18 -5.21
N ALA A 177 15.04 -2.22 -4.20
CA ALA A 177 16.11 -1.26 -3.98
C ALA A 177 17.02 -1.12 -5.21
N TYR A 178 17.43 -2.24 -5.82
CA TYR A 178 18.24 -2.27 -7.02
C TYR A 178 17.51 -1.67 -8.21
N GLU A 179 16.24 -2.01 -8.39
CA GLU A 179 15.44 -1.49 -9.49
C GLU A 179 15.27 0.02 -9.40
N LEU A 180 14.94 0.55 -8.22
CA LEU A 180 14.86 1.99 -7.97
C LEU A 180 16.19 2.69 -8.25
N ALA A 181 17.30 2.14 -7.75
CA ALA A 181 18.64 2.68 -7.99
C ALA A 181 19.04 2.66 -9.47
N ASN A 182 18.45 1.75 -10.24
CA ASN A 182 18.71 1.58 -11.67
C ASN A 182 17.52 2.01 -12.55
N ARG A 183 16.54 2.74 -12.02
CA ARG A 183 15.34 3.14 -12.77
C ARG A 183 15.67 4.09 -13.92
N GLU A 184 16.47 5.13 -13.71
CA GLU A 184 16.84 6.03 -14.80
C GLU A 184 17.90 5.43 -15.73
N GLY A 185 18.84 4.67 -15.16
CA GLY A 185 19.98 4.12 -15.87
C GLY A 185 19.63 2.89 -16.69
N ARG A 186 18.73 2.05 -16.16
CA ARG A 186 18.30 0.77 -16.72
C ARG A 186 16.82 0.66 -16.99
N GLY A 187 15.98 1.60 -16.59
CA GLY A 187 14.53 1.56 -16.81
C GLY A 187 13.80 0.48 -16.02
N LEU A 188 14.48 -0.13 -15.04
CA LEU A 188 13.86 -1.10 -14.14
C LEU A 188 12.72 -0.45 -13.36
N ASP A 189 11.70 -1.22 -12.99
CA ASP A 189 10.53 -0.70 -12.30
C ASP A 189 9.94 -1.77 -11.38
N PRO A 190 10.04 -1.62 -10.05
CA PRO A 190 9.74 -2.69 -9.08
C PRO A 190 8.26 -3.09 -8.98
N LEU A 191 7.39 -2.45 -9.77
CA LEU A 191 5.96 -2.74 -9.79
C LEU A 191 5.53 -3.47 -11.08
N TRP A 192 6.49 -3.79 -11.96
CA TRP A 192 6.27 -4.21 -13.35
C TRP A 192 7.37 -5.12 -13.89
N PRO A 193 7.08 -6.43 -14.08
CA PRO A 193 8.12 -7.39 -14.42
C PRO A 193 8.88 -7.00 -15.69
N ASP A 194 10.20 -6.95 -15.63
CA ASP A 194 11.04 -6.53 -16.74
C ASP A 194 11.45 -7.72 -17.63
N GLU A 195 11.20 -7.57 -18.93
CA GLU A 195 11.47 -8.61 -19.91
C GLU A 195 12.97 -8.64 -20.31
N GLN A 196 13.65 -9.75 -20.00
CA GLN A 196 15.07 -9.93 -20.32
C GLN A 196 15.30 -10.30 -21.81
N ILE A 197 15.43 -9.30 -22.68
CA ILE A 197 15.82 -9.50 -24.10
C ILE A 197 17.35 -9.37 -24.25
N SER A 198 17.97 -10.03 -25.24
CA SER A 198 19.41 -9.85 -25.51
C SER A 198 19.68 -8.62 -26.39
N ALA A 199 20.85 -8.00 -26.22
CA ALA A 199 21.28 -6.83 -26.99
C ALA A 199 21.25 -7.05 -28.51
N SER A 200 21.65 -8.24 -28.93
CA SER A 200 21.61 -8.61 -30.33
C SER A 200 20.19 -8.83 -30.84
N THR A 201 19.31 -9.46 -30.05
CA THR A 201 17.90 -9.67 -30.43
C THR A 201 17.23 -8.33 -30.63
N TYR A 202 17.37 -7.43 -29.65
CA TYR A 202 16.82 -6.09 -29.73
C TYR A 202 17.31 -5.34 -30.98
N ALA A 203 18.63 -5.27 -31.20
CA ALA A 203 19.21 -4.54 -32.32
C ALA A 203 18.74 -5.09 -33.68
N TRP A 204 18.60 -6.41 -33.79
CA TRP A 204 18.11 -7.06 -35.00
C TRP A 204 16.64 -6.74 -35.27
N ASP A 205 15.78 -6.87 -34.27
CA ASP A 205 14.36 -6.60 -34.41
C ASP A 205 14.10 -5.13 -34.72
N PHE A 206 14.80 -4.22 -34.03
CA PHE A 206 14.78 -2.79 -34.32
C PHE A 206 15.20 -2.50 -35.76
N ALA A 207 16.32 -3.07 -36.22
CA ALA A 207 16.78 -2.86 -37.59
C ALA A 207 15.79 -3.41 -38.63
N GLN A 208 15.16 -4.55 -38.35
CA GLN A 208 14.10 -5.09 -39.19
C GLN A 208 12.89 -4.16 -39.24
N GLY A 209 12.46 -3.62 -38.10
CA GLY A 209 11.41 -2.62 -38.03
C GLY A 209 11.73 -1.37 -38.83
N ALA A 210 12.94 -0.84 -38.67
CA ALA A 210 13.39 0.39 -39.33
C ALA A 210 13.49 0.27 -40.85
N VAL A 211 13.84 -0.91 -41.36
CA VAL A 211 14.10 -1.13 -42.80
C VAL A 211 12.89 -1.75 -43.50
N LEU A 212 12.22 -2.67 -42.83
CA LEU A 212 11.17 -3.51 -43.39
C LEU A 212 9.80 -3.25 -42.77
N GLY A 213 9.65 -2.30 -41.84
CA GLY A 213 8.42 -2.11 -41.04
C GLY A 213 7.12 -2.02 -41.85
N GLU A 214 7.17 -1.36 -43.00
CA GLU A 214 6.03 -1.21 -43.91
C GLU A 214 5.82 -2.43 -44.83
N LEU A 215 6.83 -3.29 -44.99
CA LEU A 215 6.85 -4.43 -45.92
C LEU A 215 6.66 -5.79 -45.24
N ALA A 216 7.20 -5.96 -44.03
CA ALA A 216 7.24 -7.21 -43.29
C ALA A 216 6.81 -6.95 -41.84
N PRO A 217 5.65 -7.45 -41.41
CA PRO A 217 5.14 -7.24 -40.06
C PRO A 217 6.00 -7.96 -39.02
N GLY A 218 6.32 -7.29 -37.90
CA GLY A 218 6.95 -7.89 -36.73
C GLY A 218 6.01 -7.94 -35.52
N ASP A 219 6.50 -8.57 -34.46
CA ASP A 219 5.79 -8.95 -33.24
C ASP A 219 6.46 -8.51 -31.94
N SER A 220 7.51 -7.70 -32.03
CA SER A 220 8.24 -7.22 -30.87
C SER A 220 8.21 -5.69 -30.75
N LEU A 221 8.29 -5.19 -29.51
CA LEU A 221 8.42 -3.76 -29.21
C LEU A 221 9.66 -3.11 -29.87
N PRO A 222 10.84 -3.77 -29.93
CA PRO A 222 11.98 -3.27 -30.69
C PRO A 222 11.66 -3.08 -32.18
N TRP A 223 10.97 -4.04 -32.80
CA TRP A 223 10.52 -3.91 -34.20
C TRP A 223 9.58 -2.72 -34.37
N LEU A 224 8.63 -2.52 -33.44
CA LEU A 224 7.73 -1.37 -33.48
C LEU A 224 8.50 -0.05 -33.38
N ALA A 225 9.45 0.05 -32.44
CA ALA A 225 10.31 1.22 -32.28
C ALA A 225 11.05 1.54 -33.58
N GLY A 226 11.65 0.53 -34.23
CA GLY A 226 12.27 0.68 -35.54
C GLY A 226 11.29 1.15 -36.61
N ASN A 227 10.10 0.55 -36.69
CA ASN A 227 9.09 0.94 -37.67
C ASN A 227 8.60 2.39 -37.47
N LEU A 228 8.52 2.86 -36.23
CA LEU A 228 8.25 4.26 -35.91
C LEU A 228 9.42 5.18 -36.32
N ALA A 229 10.67 4.71 -36.22
CA ALA A 229 11.86 5.44 -36.68
C ALA A 229 11.93 5.59 -38.22
N SER A 230 11.40 4.61 -38.95
CA SER A 230 11.63 4.42 -40.40
C SER A 230 11.18 5.60 -41.29
N GLY A 231 10.21 6.41 -40.87
CA GLY A 231 9.64 7.48 -41.69
C GLY A 231 10.35 8.84 -41.61
N ALA A 232 11.41 8.96 -40.81
CA ALA A 232 12.27 10.14 -40.80
C ALA A 232 13.34 10.12 -41.90
N SER A 233 12.93 9.95 -43.16
CA SER A 233 13.62 10.35 -44.40
C SER A 233 15.16 10.23 -44.53
N GLY A 234 15.82 9.32 -43.80
CA GLY A 234 17.27 9.08 -43.85
C GLY A 234 17.69 7.62 -44.03
N PHE A 235 16.75 6.68 -43.91
CA PHE A 235 17.00 5.23 -43.94
C PHE A 235 16.68 4.56 -45.31
N ILE A 236 16.64 5.34 -46.41
CA ILE A 236 16.25 4.83 -47.74
C ILE A 236 17.46 4.20 -48.48
N PRO A 237 17.33 3.00 -49.10
CA PRO A 237 18.46 2.22 -49.61
C PRO A 237 19.02 2.81 -50.92
N GLY A 238 20.34 3.06 -50.96
CA GLY A 238 21.00 3.55 -52.17
C GLY A 238 22.53 3.41 -52.26
N ALA A 239 23.23 3.07 -51.18
CA ALA A 239 24.68 2.84 -51.23
C ALA A 239 25.08 1.68 -50.30
N GLY A 240 25.52 0.58 -50.92
CA GLY A 240 26.19 -0.59 -50.33
C GLY A 240 26.29 -0.73 -48.81
N TRP A 241 25.20 -1.13 -48.15
CA TRP A 241 25.17 -1.33 -46.69
C TRP A 241 24.90 -2.79 -46.23
N VAL A 242 24.98 -3.78 -47.13
CA VAL A 242 24.52 -5.15 -46.81
C VAL A 242 25.52 -6.03 -46.01
N VAL A 243 26.78 -5.62 -45.75
CA VAL A 243 27.73 -6.53 -45.04
C VAL A 243 28.63 -5.83 -44.00
N GLY A 244 28.46 -4.55 -43.70
CA GLY A 244 29.45 -3.78 -42.91
C GLY A 244 29.04 -3.27 -41.52
N SER A 245 27.77 -2.96 -41.27
CA SER A 245 27.37 -2.04 -40.19
C SER A 245 26.41 -2.62 -39.15
N ALA A 246 26.36 -3.95 -39.01
CA ALA A 246 25.74 -4.55 -37.83
C ALA A 246 26.44 -4.08 -36.54
N ALA A 247 27.74 -3.74 -36.59
CA ALA A 247 28.49 -3.22 -35.47
C ALA A 247 28.06 -1.80 -35.07
N ASP A 248 27.96 -0.83 -35.98
CA ASP A 248 27.64 0.56 -35.61
C ASP A 248 26.20 0.72 -35.08
N VAL A 249 25.24 -0.03 -35.62
CA VAL A 249 23.87 -0.08 -35.07
C VAL A 249 23.88 -0.85 -33.75
N ARG A 250 24.56 -2.00 -33.65
CA ARG A 250 24.72 -2.73 -32.38
C ARG A 250 25.49 -1.94 -31.33
N ASP A 251 26.37 -1.03 -31.70
CA ASP A 251 27.18 -0.23 -30.77
C ASP A 251 26.40 1.04 -30.35
N ALA A 252 25.63 1.65 -31.25
CA ALA A 252 24.69 2.73 -30.92
C ALA A 252 23.50 2.23 -30.09
N VAL A 253 22.98 1.05 -30.42
CA VAL A 253 21.94 0.36 -29.64
C VAL A 253 22.56 -0.22 -28.37
N GLY A 254 23.75 -0.82 -28.43
CA GLY A 254 24.48 -1.38 -27.28
C GLY A 254 24.92 -0.36 -26.24
N ALA A 255 25.07 0.91 -26.62
CA ALA A 255 25.27 2.03 -25.70
C ALA A 255 23.97 2.61 -25.12
N ALA A 256 22.81 2.27 -25.70
CA ALA A 256 21.48 2.69 -25.25
C ALA A 256 20.71 1.57 -24.53
N ILE A 257 21.25 0.35 -24.54
CA ILE A 257 20.69 -0.82 -23.92
C ILE A 257 21.04 -0.82 -22.44
N HIS A 258 20.02 -0.52 -21.66
CA HIS A 258 19.96 -0.84 -20.25
C HIS A 258 18.57 -1.46 -20.00
N ALA A 259 18.44 -2.28 -18.95
CA ALA A 259 17.53 -3.43 -18.83
C ALA A 259 16.01 -3.28 -19.10
N ASP A 260 15.48 -2.09 -19.32
CA ASP A 260 14.17 -1.80 -19.92
C ASP A 260 14.35 -1.64 -21.42
N TRP A 261 14.18 -2.77 -22.10
CA TRP A 261 14.26 -2.86 -23.53
C TRP A 261 13.13 -2.10 -24.23
N VAL A 262 12.03 -1.85 -23.55
CA VAL A 262 10.89 -1.09 -24.07
C VAL A 262 11.21 0.40 -24.06
N GLY A 263 11.75 0.94 -22.97
CA GLY A 263 12.20 2.33 -22.84
C GLY A 263 13.44 2.64 -23.69
N ALA A 264 14.48 1.82 -23.60
CA ALA A 264 15.76 2.00 -24.31
C ALA A 264 15.60 2.16 -25.83
N GLY A 265 14.66 1.40 -26.40
CA GLY A 265 14.34 1.44 -27.81
C GLY A 265 13.71 2.73 -28.32
N PHE A 266 12.85 3.31 -27.49
CA PHE A 266 12.16 4.54 -27.78
C PHE A 266 13.03 5.76 -27.42
N SER A 267 14.04 5.61 -26.55
CA SER A 267 15.09 6.61 -26.30
C SER A 267 15.97 6.86 -27.53
N VAL A 268 16.27 5.83 -28.33
CA VAL A 268 17.00 5.96 -29.61
C VAL A 268 16.24 6.84 -30.62
N LEU A 269 14.90 6.92 -30.53
CA LEU A 269 14.09 7.81 -31.37
C LEU A 269 14.33 9.30 -31.10
N GLY A 270 14.95 9.67 -29.96
CA GLY A 270 15.34 11.05 -29.65
C GLY A 270 16.43 11.62 -30.59
N LEU A 271 17.12 10.78 -31.37
CA LEU A 271 18.17 11.18 -32.32
C LEU A 271 17.65 11.52 -33.72
N VAL A 272 16.34 11.43 -33.93
CA VAL A 272 15.72 11.55 -35.24
C VAL A 272 15.24 12.99 -35.51
N PRO A 273 15.67 13.67 -36.60
CA PRO A 273 15.30 15.07 -36.82
C PRO A 273 13.81 15.22 -37.14
N PHE A 274 13.15 16.06 -36.34
CA PHE A 274 11.75 16.48 -36.36
C PHE A 274 11.12 16.75 -37.74
N GLY A 275 9.81 16.45 -37.86
CA GLY A 275 8.90 17.44 -38.46
C GLY A 275 7.58 16.95 -39.07
N GLY A 276 7.50 15.74 -39.64
CA GLY A 276 6.33 15.32 -40.42
C GLY A 276 5.67 13.99 -40.01
N ASP A 277 6.48 13.03 -39.52
CA ASP A 277 6.04 11.63 -39.39
C ASP A 277 5.36 11.29 -38.06
N ALA A 278 5.36 12.23 -37.08
CA ALA A 278 4.63 12.05 -35.82
C ALA A 278 3.13 11.76 -36.05
N THR A 279 2.57 12.32 -37.12
CA THR A 279 1.17 12.14 -37.50
C THR A 279 0.83 10.72 -37.94
N ALA A 280 1.83 9.91 -38.34
CA ALA A 280 1.65 8.52 -38.72
C ALA A 280 1.69 7.56 -37.51
N ILE A 281 2.19 8.01 -36.35
CA ILE A 281 2.34 7.19 -35.13
C ILE A 281 1.02 6.51 -34.74
N PRO A 282 -0.13 7.22 -34.62
CA PRO A 282 -1.37 6.57 -34.18
C PRO A 282 -1.80 5.42 -35.10
N ALA A 283 -1.65 5.59 -36.42
CA ALA A 283 -2.03 4.56 -37.39
C ALA A 283 -1.08 3.34 -37.33
N LYS A 284 0.23 3.57 -37.20
CA LYS A 284 1.22 2.49 -37.07
C LYS A 284 1.03 1.69 -35.78
N VAL A 285 0.81 2.38 -34.67
CA VAL A 285 0.55 1.79 -33.35
C VAL A 285 -0.74 0.96 -33.37
N ALA A 286 -1.84 1.52 -33.89
CA ALA A 286 -3.11 0.79 -33.99
C ALA A 286 -2.99 -0.49 -34.82
N LYS A 287 -2.27 -0.44 -35.94
CA LYS A 287 -2.04 -1.60 -36.80
C LYS A 287 -1.18 -2.67 -36.10
N PHE A 288 -0.24 -2.26 -35.25
CA PHE A 288 0.59 -3.18 -34.48
C PHE A 288 -0.24 -3.86 -33.38
N VAL A 289 -0.90 -3.08 -32.54
CA VAL A 289 -1.73 -3.58 -31.41
C VAL A 289 -2.88 -4.45 -31.91
N ALA A 290 -3.49 -4.14 -33.05
CA ALA A 290 -4.53 -5.00 -33.63
C ALA A 290 -4.05 -6.43 -33.97
N ARG A 291 -2.73 -6.64 -34.11
CA ARG A 291 -2.14 -7.97 -34.32
C ARG A 291 -1.63 -8.60 -33.03
N HIS A 292 -1.19 -7.76 -32.09
CA HIS A 292 -0.54 -8.13 -30.83
C HIS A 292 -1.22 -7.40 -29.67
N PRO A 293 -2.50 -7.72 -29.38
CA PRO A 293 -3.27 -7.03 -28.36
C PRO A 293 -2.67 -7.17 -26.95
N GLU A 294 -1.94 -8.26 -26.68
CA GLU A 294 -1.22 -8.51 -25.44
C GLU A 294 -0.13 -7.46 -25.17
N LEU A 295 0.43 -6.84 -26.22
CA LEU A 295 1.45 -5.80 -26.09
C LEU A 295 0.85 -4.38 -25.95
N ALA A 296 -0.48 -4.23 -25.97
CA ALA A 296 -1.13 -2.93 -25.88
C ALA A 296 -0.67 -2.08 -24.66
N PRO A 297 -0.55 -2.64 -23.44
CA PRO A 297 -0.05 -1.89 -22.28
C PRO A 297 1.37 -1.34 -22.48
N ALA A 298 2.30 -2.20 -22.89
CA ALA A 298 3.70 -1.85 -23.09
C ALA A 298 3.89 -0.84 -24.24
N VAL A 299 3.15 -1.01 -25.35
CA VAL A 299 3.13 -0.04 -26.45
C VAL A 299 2.62 1.32 -25.98
N GLY A 300 1.56 1.35 -25.17
CA GLY A 300 1.03 2.59 -24.59
C GLY A 300 2.08 3.34 -23.78
N ALA A 301 2.77 2.64 -22.86
CA ALA A 301 3.81 3.21 -22.00
C ALA A 301 4.96 3.79 -22.85
N ALA A 302 5.45 3.01 -23.82
CA ALA A 302 6.52 3.41 -24.73
C ALA A 302 6.19 4.69 -25.50
N ILE A 303 4.97 4.81 -26.02
CA ILE A 303 4.53 5.99 -26.79
C ILE A 303 4.49 7.24 -25.91
N VAL A 304 4.06 7.12 -24.65
CA VAL A 304 4.03 8.29 -23.76
C VAL A 304 5.43 8.69 -23.30
N GLY A 305 6.37 7.74 -23.21
CA GLY A 305 7.80 7.99 -22.95
C GLY A 305 8.51 8.79 -24.05
N LEU A 306 7.95 8.89 -25.27
CA LEU A 306 8.57 9.65 -26.36
C LEU A 306 8.59 11.16 -26.11
N ALA A 307 9.69 11.69 -25.57
CA ALA A 307 9.82 13.11 -25.22
C ALA A 307 9.58 14.08 -26.39
N TRP A 308 9.91 13.67 -27.62
CA TRP A 308 9.76 14.51 -28.83
C TRP A 308 8.35 14.51 -29.42
N VAL A 309 7.48 13.57 -29.03
CA VAL A 309 6.11 13.45 -29.56
C VAL A 309 5.17 14.40 -28.79
N PRO A 310 4.44 15.30 -29.47
CA PRO A 310 3.47 16.17 -28.80
C PRO A 310 2.34 15.40 -28.10
N SER A 311 1.86 15.89 -26.96
CA SER A 311 0.84 15.20 -26.13
C SER A 311 -0.44 14.85 -26.89
N HIS A 312 -0.91 15.69 -27.82
CA HIS A 312 -2.11 15.39 -28.62
C HIS A 312 -1.92 14.20 -29.58
N ILE A 313 -0.69 13.97 -30.05
CA ILE A 313 -0.35 12.79 -30.87
C ILE A 313 -0.27 11.55 -29.99
N LYS A 314 0.31 11.67 -28.78
CA LYS A 314 0.30 10.59 -27.78
C LYS A 314 -1.12 10.16 -27.44
N ALA A 315 -1.99 11.12 -27.14
CA ALA A 315 -3.42 10.89 -26.87
C ALA A 315 -4.12 10.21 -28.05
N SER A 316 -3.86 10.68 -29.28
CA SER A 316 -4.41 10.06 -30.49
C SER A 316 -3.92 8.62 -30.68
N ALA A 317 -2.66 8.34 -30.36
CA ALA A 317 -2.09 7.00 -30.43
C ALA A 317 -2.71 6.08 -29.36
N LEU A 318 -2.81 6.53 -28.10
CA LEU A 318 -3.48 5.77 -27.03
C LEU A 318 -4.94 5.46 -27.37
N LYS A 319 -5.70 6.44 -27.88
CA LYS A 319 -7.05 6.19 -28.38
C LYS A 319 -7.08 5.13 -29.48
N ALA A 320 -6.06 5.09 -30.33
CA ALA A 320 -6.00 4.12 -31.42
C ALA A 320 -5.58 2.70 -30.96
N ILE A 321 -4.91 2.58 -29.80
CA ILE A 321 -4.62 1.31 -29.11
C ILE A 321 -5.92 0.70 -28.59
N ALA A 322 -6.69 1.47 -27.81
CA ALA A 322 -7.88 0.99 -27.13
C ALA A 322 -9.03 2.01 -27.23
N PRO A 323 -9.73 2.10 -28.38
CA PRO A 323 -10.71 3.15 -28.61
C PRO A 323 -11.93 3.07 -27.70
N ALA A 324 -12.40 1.85 -27.39
CA ALA A 324 -13.53 1.65 -26.49
C ALA A 324 -13.19 2.06 -25.06
N ASP A 325 -12.04 1.62 -24.54
CA ASP A 325 -11.56 1.94 -23.20
C ASP A 325 -11.27 3.44 -23.05
N TRP A 326 -10.66 4.05 -24.07
CA TRP A 326 -10.47 5.49 -24.12
C TRP A 326 -11.79 6.25 -24.04
N ASP A 327 -12.74 5.92 -24.91
CA ASP A 327 -14.03 6.61 -24.95
C ASP A 327 -14.83 6.38 -23.66
N TYR A 328 -14.72 5.19 -23.04
CA TYR A 328 -15.25 4.90 -21.72
C TYR A 328 -14.65 5.84 -20.65
N LEU A 329 -13.32 5.88 -20.49
CA LEU A 329 -12.69 6.68 -19.45
C LEU A 329 -12.93 8.19 -19.64
N ARG A 330 -12.94 8.67 -20.90
CA ARG A 330 -13.27 10.07 -21.20
C ARG A 330 -14.73 10.40 -20.87
N ALA A 331 -15.66 9.48 -21.12
CA ALA A 331 -17.07 9.64 -20.76
C ALA A 331 -17.25 9.67 -19.23
N HIS A 332 -16.41 8.96 -18.49
CA HIS A 332 -16.37 8.94 -17.02
C HIS A 332 -15.41 9.99 -16.44
N GLY A 333 -15.14 11.08 -17.16
CA GLY A 333 -14.53 12.29 -16.59
C GLY A 333 -13.00 12.29 -16.45
N VAL A 334 -12.28 11.27 -16.91
CA VAL A 334 -10.81 11.26 -16.89
C VAL A 334 -10.26 12.17 -17.98
N SER A 335 -9.40 13.15 -17.67
CA SER A 335 -8.80 14.02 -18.70
C SER A 335 -7.75 13.30 -19.57
N GLU A 336 -7.46 13.84 -20.76
CA GLU A 336 -6.37 13.31 -21.61
C GLU A 336 -5.01 13.41 -20.91
N ALA A 337 -4.80 14.46 -20.11
CA ALA A 337 -3.59 14.62 -19.33
C ALA A 337 -3.44 13.48 -18.30
N SER A 338 -4.52 13.14 -17.60
CA SER A 338 -4.53 12.05 -16.62
C SER A 338 -4.36 10.68 -17.27
N LEU A 339 -4.97 10.43 -18.44
CA LEU A 339 -4.72 9.20 -19.21
C LEU A 339 -3.26 9.07 -19.65
N LEU A 340 -2.66 10.16 -20.13
CA LEU A 340 -1.23 10.16 -20.47
C LEU A 340 -0.37 9.92 -19.24
N ARG A 341 -0.68 10.57 -18.12
CA ARG A 341 0.05 10.41 -16.86
C ARG A 341 -0.01 8.97 -16.35
N LEU A 342 -1.20 8.36 -16.31
CA LEU A 342 -1.36 6.95 -15.90
C LEU A 342 -0.53 6.00 -16.76
N GLN A 343 -0.53 6.24 -18.06
CA GLN A 343 0.24 5.42 -18.99
C GLN A 343 1.77 5.62 -18.83
N GLN A 344 2.24 6.75 -18.29
CA GLN A 344 3.65 6.94 -17.90
C GLN A 344 4.03 6.04 -16.73
N GLY A 345 3.17 5.93 -15.71
CA GLY A 345 3.33 4.99 -14.59
C GLY A 345 2.91 3.55 -14.94
N ARG A 346 3.02 3.19 -16.23
CA ARG A 346 2.67 1.88 -16.82
C ARG A 346 1.22 1.40 -16.56
N SER A 347 0.36 2.19 -15.91
CA SER A 347 -1.06 1.87 -15.68
C SER A 347 -1.86 2.01 -16.98
N SER A 348 -2.03 0.88 -17.66
CA SER A 348 -2.66 0.86 -18.98
C SER A 348 -4.10 1.33 -18.94
N ILE A 349 -4.50 2.15 -19.91
CA ILE A 349 -5.88 2.62 -20.04
C ILE A 349 -6.89 1.47 -20.14
N SER A 350 -6.49 0.34 -20.73
CA SER A 350 -7.33 -0.85 -20.83
C SER A 350 -7.50 -1.53 -19.48
N THR A 351 -6.42 -1.69 -18.71
CA THR A 351 -6.49 -2.23 -17.35
C THR A 351 -7.41 -1.39 -16.48
N VAL A 352 -7.23 -0.06 -16.46
CA VAL A 352 -8.07 0.85 -15.67
C VAL A 352 -9.54 0.78 -16.11
N ALA A 353 -9.81 0.77 -17.42
CA ALA A 353 -11.17 0.69 -17.94
C ALA A 353 -11.83 -0.66 -17.63
N ILE A 354 -11.11 -1.77 -17.78
CA ILE A 354 -11.60 -3.12 -17.47
C ILE A 354 -11.93 -3.20 -15.98
N SER A 355 -11.00 -2.79 -15.12
CA SER A 355 -11.18 -2.85 -13.67
C SER A 355 -12.36 -1.99 -13.20
N ALA A 356 -12.59 -0.83 -13.83
CA ALA A 356 -13.74 0.05 -13.56
C ALA A 356 -15.07 -0.42 -14.20
N GLN A 357 -15.08 -1.54 -14.93
CA GLN A 357 -16.29 -2.16 -15.51
C GLN A 357 -16.65 -3.50 -14.83
N ARG A 358 -15.84 -3.94 -13.86
CA ARG A 358 -16.07 -5.17 -13.10
C ARG A 358 -17.30 -5.05 -12.21
N SER A 359 -17.90 -6.18 -11.83
CA SER A 359 -19.13 -6.20 -11.04
C SER A 359 -18.96 -5.73 -9.59
N GLY A 360 -17.81 -5.98 -8.95
CA GLY A 360 -17.52 -5.47 -7.61
C GLY A 360 -17.14 -3.99 -7.57
N HIS A 361 -16.90 -3.37 -8.74
CA HIS A 361 -16.65 -1.94 -8.82
C HIS A 361 -17.95 -1.15 -8.61
N VAL A 362 -18.01 -0.36 -7.55
CA VAL A 362 -19.12 0.55 -7.27
C VAL A 362 -18.70 1.97 -7.63
N GLU A 363 -19.23 2.48 -8.75
CA GLU A 363 -18.81 3.76 -9.33
C GLU A 363 -19.16 4.93 -8.41
N ARG A 364 -18.13 5.56 -7.81
CA ARG A 364 -18.26 6.77 -7.00
C ARG A 364 -17.08 7.72 -7.23
N VAL A 365 -17.42 8.96 -7.58
CA VAL A 365 -16.63 10.21 -7.59
C VAL A 365 -15.17 10.11 -8.05
N ASN A 366 -14.87 10.80 -9.17
CA ASN A 366 -13.50 11.06 -9.60
C ASN A 366 -12.72 11.96 -8.63
N THR A 367 -11.44 11.63 -8.41
CA THR A 367 -10.52 12.30 -7.48
C THR A 367 -9.34 12.95 -8.20
N PRO A 368 -8.52 13.78 -7.54
CA PRO A 368 -7.18 14.10 -8.03
C PRO A 368 -6.24 12.89 -7.89
N PHE A 369 -4.99 13.07 -8.34
CA PHE A 369 -3.86 12.25 -7.90
C PHE A 369 -3.50 12.65 -6.47
N PHE A 370 -3.16 11.68 -5.63
CA PHE A 370 -2.70 11.87 -4.26
C PHE A 370 -1.21 11.63 -4.15
N ASP A 371 -0.53 12.42 -3.34
CA ASP A 371 0.93 12.34 -3.21
C ASP A 371 1.38 11.30 -2.17
N SER A 372 0.48 10.75 -1.34
CA SER A 372 0.79 9.72 -0.34
C SER A 372 -0.47 8.95 0.09
N GLY A 373 -0.30 7.82 0.79
CA GLY A 373 -1.36 7.06 1.46
C GLY A 373 -2.23 7.93 2.39
N PRO A 374 -1.63 8.64 3.36
CA PRO A 374 -2.33 9.52 4.29
C PRO A 374 -3.20 10.60 3.62
N ALA A 375 -2.81 11.06 2.42
CA ALA A 375 -3.61 12.03 1.67
C ALA A 375 -4.91 11.41 1.11
N GLY A 376 -4.88 10.12 0.75
CA GLY A 376 -6.06 9.34 0.36
C GLY A 376 -6.99 9.07 1.54
N GLU A 377 -6.43 8.71 2.70
CA GLU A 377 -7.18 8.50 3.94
C GLU A 377 -7.89 9.76 4.41
N ALA A 378 -7.19 10.89 4.45
CA ALA A 378 -7.78 12.19 4.80
C ALA A 378 -8.94 12.57 3.86
N TRP A 379 -8.89 12.13 2.60
CA TRP A 379 -10.00 12.32 1.66
C TRP A 379 -11.20 11.43 2.00
N LEU A 380 -10.98 10.17 2.37
CA LEU A 380 -12.03 9.27 2.83
C LEU A 380 -12.69 9.79 4.10
N GLU A 381 -11.91 10.24 5.09
CA GLU A 381 -12.43 10.81 6.34
C GLU A 381 -13.37 12.00 6.06
N ALA A 382 -12.95 12.89 5.18
CA ALA A 382 -13.76 14.05 4.80
C ALA A 382 -15.05 13.65 4.04
N ARG A 383 -15.01 12.51 3.34
CA ARG A 383 -16.12 12.02 2.50
C ARG A 383 -17.16 11.25 3.30
N TYR A 384 -16.73 10.54 4.32
CA TYR A 384 -17.54 9.70 5.21
C TYR A 384 -17.39 10.22 6.65
N PRO A 385 -18.02 11.37 6.98
CA PRO A 385 -17.97 11.89 8.34
C PRO A 385 -18.80 11.00 9.27
N PRO A 386 -18.40 10.87 10.55
CA PRO A 386 -19.12 10.07 11.52
C PRO A 386 -20.53 10.61 11.79
N THR A 387 -21.49 9.70 11.92
CA THR A 387 -22.91 10.01 12.13
C THR A 387 -23.26 10.31 13.59
N ASP A 388 -22.47 9.80 14.54
CA ASP A 388 -22.60 9.96 15.98
C ASP A 388 -21.73 11.10 16.56
N GLY A 389 -20.84 11.68 15.74
CA GLY A 389 -19.89 12.71 16.15
C GLY A 389 -18.61 12.19 16.79
N VAL A 390 -18.41 10.87 16.84
CA VAL A 390 -17.15 10.21 17.28
C VAL A 390 -16.33 9.90 16.03
N LYS A 391 -15.09 10.39 15.96
CA LYS A 391 -14.21 10.11 14.82
C LYS A 391 -13.81 8.64 14.86
N HIS A 392 -14.25 7.87 13.86
CA HIS A 392 -13.87 6.47 13.66
C HIS A 392 -12.89 6.37 12.48
N SER A 393 -11.77 7.07 12.59
CA SER A 393 -10.65 6.95 11.67
C SER A 393 -9.57 6.08 12.30
N GLN A 394 -8.89 5.26 11.51
CA GLN A 394 -7.81 4.38 11.99
C GLN A 394 -8.33 3.42 13.08
N VAL A 395 -9.48 2.78 12.82
CA VAL A 395 -10.13 1.90 13.80
C VAL A 395 -9.44 0.55 13.78
N VAL A 396 -8.83 0.19 14.90
CA VAL A 396 -8.16 -1.08 15.10
C VAL A 396 -9.13 -2.10 15.68
N LEU A 397 -9.32 -3.23 15.00
CA LEU A 397 -10.08 -4.38 15.50
C LEU A 397 -9.20 -5.62 15.60
N ARG A 398 -9.45 -6.43 16.64
CA ARG A 398 -8.74 -7.70 16.85
C ARG A 398 -9.20 -8.76 15.85
N THR A 399 -8.23 -9.52 15.33
CA THR A 399 -8.42 -10.61 14.34
C THR A 399 -7.96 -11.98 14.87
N ASP A 400 -7.84 -12.12 16.20
CA ASP A 400 -7.39 -13.31 16.91
C ASP A 400 -8.14 -14.60 16.54
N GLY A 401 -9.40 -14.48 16.10
CA GLY A 401 -10.22 -15.60 15.63
C GLY A 401 -9.84 -16.19 14.27
N CYS A 402 -8.92 -15.58 13.52
CA CYS A 402 -8.57 -16.02 12.16
C CYS A 402 -7.07 -16.03 11.83
N ILE A 403 -6.18 -16.11 12.83
CA ILE A 403 -4.71 -16.08 12.73
C ILE A 403 -4.11 -16.98 11.62
N VAL A 404 -4.78 -18.07 11.23
CA VAL A 404 -4.30 -18.98 10.15
C VAL A 404 -4.40 -18.37 8.75
N VAL A 405 -5.29 -17.39 8.55
CA VAL A 405 -5.62 -16.78 7.25
C VAL A 405 -5.65 -15.24 7.28
N CYS A 406 -5.55 -14.63 8.46
CA CYS A 406 -5.60 -13.19 8.70
C CYS A 406 -4.30 -12.68 9.33
N ASN A 407 -4.22 -11.35 9.46
CA ASN A 407 -3.26 -10.72 10.33
C ASN A 407 -3.40 -11.23 11.78
N ALA A 408 -2.28 -11.50 12.45
CA ALA A 408 -2.24 -12.15 13.76
C ALA A 408 -2.51 -11.18 14.93
N VAL A 409 -2.33 -9.87 14.72
CA VAL A 409 -2.33 -8.87 15.79
C VAL A 409 -3.59 -8.00 15.73
N ALA A 410 -3.79 -7.30 14.62
CA ALA A 410 -4.96 -6.47 14.42
C ALA A 410 -5.25 -6.21 12.94
N ARG A 411 -6.41 -5.64 12.67
CA ARG A 411 -6.76 -5.02 11.38
C ARG A 411 -7.18 -3.58 11.63
N ARG A 412 -6.59 -2.66 10.90
CA ARG A 412 -6.80 -1.22 11.02
C ARG A 412 -7.57 -0.71 9.81
N PHE A 413 -8.73 -0.09 10.05
CA PHE A 413 -9.51 0.53 8.98
C PHE A 413 -9.26 2.02 8.92
N ASP A 414 -9.05 2.56 7.72
CA ASP A 414 -8.84 3.99 7.55
C ASP A 414 -10.05 4.80 8.01
N VAL A 415 -11.25 4.34 7.65
CA VAL A 415 -12.51 4.95 8.06
C VAL A 415 -13.59 3.90 8.33
N PHE A 416 -14.22 3.95 9.49
CA PHE A 416 -15.35 3.07 9.84
C PHE A 416 -16.62 3.89 10.10
N VAL A 417 -17.63 3.78 9.23
CA VAL A 417 -18.87 4.57 9.36
C VAL A 417 -20.09 3.73 9.01
N ASP A 418 -21.12 3.80 9.84
CA ASP A 418 -22.40 3.12 9.65
C ASP A 418 -22.25 1.60 9.35
N GLY A 419 -21.29 0.94 10.01
CA GLY A 419 -21.01 -0.49 9.85
C GLY A 419 -20.18 -0.83 8.59
N VAL A 420 -19.67 0.16 7.86
CA VAL A 420 -18.82 -0.04 6.68
C VAL A 420 -17.37 0.28 7.03
N ALA A 421 -16.49 -0.70 6.86
CA ALA A 421 -15.04 -0.54 6.95
C ALA A 421 -14.47 -0.10 5.59
N HIS A 422 -13.94 1.12 5.52
CA HIS A 422 -13.34 1.68 4.31
C HIS A 422 -11.81 1.63 4.38
N GLU A 423 -11.23 1.11 3.30
CA GLU A 423 -9.78 0.96 3.10
C GLU A 423 -9.32 1.84 1.93
N SER A 424 -8.18 2.52 2.05
CA SER A 424 -7.57 3.44 1.08
C SER A 424 -6.26 2.87 0.58
N LYS A 425 -6.16 2.67 -0.73
CA LYS A 425 -4.89 2.31 -1.39
C LYS A 425 -4.55 3.35 -2.47
N VAL A 426 -3.37 3.94 -2.39
CA VAL A 426 -2.90 4.99 -3.31
C VAL A 426 -1.83 4.41 -4.24
N GLY A 427 -2.09 4.39 -5.54
CA GLY A 427 -1.17 3.81 -6.54
C GLY A 427 -1.59 2.43 -7.01
N ARG A 428 -0.61 1.61 -7.40
CA ARG A 428 -0.79 0.24 -7.89
C ARG A 428 -0.69 -0.72 -6.72
N VAL A 429 -1.59 -1.70 -6.67
CA VAL A 429 -1.59 -2.75 -5.64
C VAL A 429 -1.46 -4.13 -6.30
N THR A 430 -0.39 -4.85 -5.97
CA THR A 430 -0.14 -6.25 -6.34
C THR A 430 -0.71 -7.18 -5.27
N LEU A 431 -0.90 -8.47 -5.61
CA LEU A 431 -1.37 -9.46 -4.63
C LEU A 431 -0.15 -10.08 -3.96
N THR A 432 0.27 -9.48 -2.84
CA THR A 432 1.33 -9.98 -1.95
C THR A 432 0.71 -10.76 -0.79
N ASP A 433 1.55 -11.45 0.00
CA ASP A 433 1.09 -12.15 1.20
C ASP A 433 0.46 -11.18 2.23
N SER A 434 1.00 -9.96 2.39
CA SER A 434 0.37 -8.90 3.22
C SER A 434 -1.00 -8.46 2.69
N ILE A 435 -1.12 -8.16 1.39
CA ILE A 435 -2.39 -7.71 0.79
C ILE A 435 -3.46 -8.81 0.85
N GLU A 436 -3.08 -10.08 0.63
CA GLU A 436 -3.99 -11.21 0.79
C GLU A 436 -4.51 -11.31 2.24
N ARG A 437 -3.63 -11.15 3.23
CA ARG A 437 -4.00 -11.17 4.66
C ARG A 437 -4.96 -10.04 5.03
N GLN A 438 -4.75 -8.82 4.52
CA GLN A 438 -5.66 -7.69 4.75
C GLN A 438 -7.06 -7.98 4.21
N ILE A 439 -7.15 -8.42 2.94
CA ILE A 439 -8.42 -8.75 2.28
C ILE A 439 -9.17 -9.88 3.02
N ARG A 440 -8.44 -10.89 3.49
CA ARG A 440 -9.02 -12.01 4.26
C ARG A 440 -9.46 -11.58 5.66
N SER A 441 -8.73 -10.66 6.29
CA SER A 441 -9.11 -10.08 7.59
C SER A 441 -10.41 -9.30 7.48
N ASP A 442 -10.57 -8.51 6.41
CA ASP A 442 -11.81 -7.77 6.15
C ASP A 442 -13.00 -8.71 5.95
N ALA A 443 -12.82 -9.77 5.16
CA ALA A 443 -13.87 -10.78 4.95
C ALA A 443 -14.27 -11.47 6.26
N TYR A 444 -13.30 -11.78 7.12
CA TYR A 444 -13.56 -12.36 8.44
C TYR A 444 -14.35 -11.41 9.34
N LEU A 445 -13.98 -10.12 9.38
CA LEU A 445 -14.66 -9.13 10.21
C LEU A 445 -16.11 -8.93 9.74
N VAL A 446 -16.34 -8.93 8.43
CA VAL A 446 -17.70 -8.91 7.84
C VAL A 446 -18.50 -10.18 8.19
N GLU A 447 -17.89 -11.37 8.10
CA GLU A 447 -18.60 -12.63 8.40
C GLU A 447 -18.94 -12.77 9.89
N SER A 448 -18.00 -12.37 10.75
CA SER A 448 -18.12 -12.50 12.22
C SER A 448 -18.99 -11.40 12.84
N GLY A 449 -19.06 -10.22 12.22
CA GLY A 449 -19.72 -9.03 12.77
C GLY A 449 -19.00 -8.43 13.98
N VAL A 450 -17.74 -8.81 14.20
CA VAL A 450 -16.88 -8.23 15.25
C VAL A 450 -16.75 -6.73 15.02
N GLY A 451 -16.81 -5.95 16.11
CA GLY A 451 -16.78 -4.48 16.04
C GLY A 451 -17.99 -3.84 15.34
N GLY A 452 -19.04 -4.62 14.99
CA GLY A 452 -20.19 -4.11 14.25
C GLY A 452 -19.93 -3.92 12.74
N VAL A 453 -18.89 -4.55 12.20
CA VAL A 453 -18.59 -4.53 10.76
C VAL A 453 -19.67 -5.31 10.00
N GLU A 454 -20.46 -4.60 9.18
CA GLU A 454 -21.50 -5.17 8.32
C GLU A 454 -21.00 -5.37 6.88
N SER A 455 -20.03 -4.58 6.43
CA SER A 455 -19.40 -4.68 5.11
C SER A 455 -18.03 -4.00 5.08
N ALA A 456 -17.22 -4.33 4.06
CA ALA A 456 -15.94 -3.69 3.80
C ALA A 456 -15.92 -3.10 2.37
N HIS A 457 -15.18 -2.00 2.18
CA HIS A 457 -15.08 -1.27 0.92
C HIS A 457 -13.64 -0.79 0.66
N TRP A 458 -12.99 -1.31 -0.39
CA TRP A 458 -11.66 -0.88 -0.82
C TRP A 458 -11.68 0.29 -1.82
N HIS A 459 -10.89 1.32 -1.58
CA HIS A 459 -10.80 2.53 -2.38
C HIS A 459 -9.42 2.64 -3.03
N PHE A 460 -9.36 2.54 -4.36
CA PHE A 460 -8.12 2.68 -5.11
C PHE A 460 -8.01 4.07 -5.72
N PHE A 461 -7.00 4.82 -5.30
CA PHE A 461 -6.72 6.17 -5.75
C PHE A 461 -5.48 6.22 -6.64
N ALA A 462 -5.41 7.23 -7.52
CA ALA A 462 -4.22 7.42 -8.36
C ALA A 462 -3.07 8.05 -7.55
N SER A 463 -1.87 7.49 -7.64
CA SER A 463 -0.65 8.03 -7.02
C SER A 463 0.01 9.08 -7.90
N GLY A 464 0.29 10.24 -7.30
CA GLY A 464 1.06 11.32 -7.90
C GLY A 464 2.55 11.00 -8.05
N GLN A 465 3.08 10.12 -7.20
CA GLN A 465 4.49 9.71 -7.19
C GLN A 465 4.79 8.67 -8.27
N SER A 466 4.10 7.53 -8.22
CA SER A 466 4.32 6.43 -9.18
C SER A 466 3.52 6.60 -10.49
N ASN A 467 2.65 7.62 -10.58
CA ASN A 467 1.74 7.85 -11.72
C ASN A 467 0.87 6.63 -12.03
N SER A 468 0.55 5.82 -11.03
CA SER A 468 -0.17 4.57 -11.17
C SER A 468 -1.54 4.59 -10.46
N ILE A 469 -2.41 3.63 -10.77
CA ILE A 469 -3.70 3.46 -10.09
C ILE A 469 -4.18 2.00 -10.14
N GLY A 470 -4.86 1.59 -9.08
CA GLY A 470 -5.73 0.43 -9.08
C GLY A 470 -5.01 -0.85 -8.67
N ALA A 471 -5.77 -1.92 -8.54
CA ALA A 471 -5.21 -3.22 -8.21
C ALA A 471 -4.98 -4.10 -9.44
N THR A 472 -4.06 -5.04 -9.31
CA THR A 472 -3.88 -6.12 -10.28
C THR A 472 -5.12 -7.02 -10.33
N GLN A 473 -5.24 -7.79 -11.42
CA GLN A 473 -6.37 -8.69 -11.59
C GLN A 473 -6.52 -9.71 -10.43
N PRO A 474 -5.45 -10.35 -9.91
CA PRO A 474 -5.56 -11.26 -8.77
C PRO A 474 -6.19 -10.61 -7.52
N VAL A 475 -5.83 -9.36 -7.20
CA VAL A 475 -6.44 -8.62 -6.08
C VAL A 475 -7.94 -8.42 -6.29
N LEU A 476 -8.34 -7.95 -7.48
CA LEU A 476 -9.76 -7.71 -7.78
C LEU A 476 -10.56 -9.02 -7.86
N ASP A 477 -9.95 -10.10 -8.32
CA ASP A 477 -10.55 -11.44 -8.35
C ASP A 477 -10.80 -11.95 -6.91
N LEU A 478 -9.86 -11.73 -5.98
CA LEU A 478 -10.03 -12.09 -4.57
C LEU A 478 -11.11 -11.24 -3.86
N LEU A 479 -11.13 -9.93 -4.10
CA LEU A 479 -12.19 -9.04 -3.58
C LEU A 479 -13.58 -9.47 -4.08
N ASP A 480 -13.71 -9.76 -5.39
CA ASP A 480 -14.96 -10.27 -5.97
C ASP A 480 -15.34 -11.66 -5.40
N GLU A 481 -14.37 -12.55 -5.17
CA GLU A 481 -14.59 -13.87 -4.57
C GLU A 481 -15.15 -13.77 -3.15
N LEU A 482 -14.60 -12.87 -2.33
CA LEU A 482 -15.02 -12.65 -0.94
C LEU A 482 -16.20 -11.69 -0.81
N GLY A 483 -16.70 -11.12 -1.92
CA GLY A 483 -17.84 -10.21 -1.93
C GLY A 483 -17.55 -8.85 -1.29
N ILE A 484 -16.29 -8.41 -1.32
CA ILE A 484 -15.88 -7.09 -0.82
C ILE A 484 -16.01 -6.08 -1.97
N GLU A 485 -16.80 -5.03 -1.75
CA GLU A 485 -16.98 -3.96 -2.75
C GLU A 485 -15.71 -3.12 -2.88
N TYR A 486 -15.49 -2.54 -4.06
CA TYR A 486 -14.37 -1.62 -4.24
C TYR A 486 -14.69 -0.48 -5.21
N THR A 487 -13.96 0.62 -5.11
CA THR A 487 -14.04 1.75 -6.04
C THR A 487 -12.66 2.10 -6.56
N ILE A 488 -12.53 2.12 -7.88
CA ILE A 488 -11.40 2.74 -8.58
C ILE A 488 -11.76 4.19 -8.83
N HIS A 489 -11.16 5.09 -8.07
CA HIS A 489 -11.38 6.53 -8.15
C HIS A 489 -10.64 7.11 -9.34
N LEU A 490 -11.34 7.17 -10.47
CA LEU A 490 -10.79 7.66 -11.72
C LEU A 490 -10.27 9.10 -11.59
N PRO A 491 -9.00 9.39 -11.95
CA PRO A 491 -8.42 10.70 -11.75
C PRO A 491 -8.98 11.74 -12.74
N LYS A 492 -9.20 12.98 -12.28
CA LYS A 492 -9.63 14.10 -13.15
C LYS A 492 -8.49 14.63 -14.02
#